data_AF-X1I167-F1
#
_entry.id   AF-X1I167-F1
#
_cell.length_a   1.000
_cell.length_b   1.000
_cell.length_c   1.000
_cell.angle_alpha   90.00
_cell.angle_beta   90.00
_cell.angle_gamma   90.00
#
_symmetry.space_group_name_H-M   'P 1'
#
loop_
_entity.id
_entity.type
_entity.pdbx_description
1 polymer ?
#
loop_
_entity_poly.entity_id
_entity_poly.type
_entity_poly.pdbx_seq_one_letter_code
_entity_poly.pdbx_strand_id
1 'polypeptide(L)' 'DPDSGIDPGTPFEKLPDDWVCPECGAGKDEFEKVK' A
#
# COMPACT_ATOMS: atom_id res chain seq x y z
N ASP A 1 -4.90 4.79 2.05
CA ASP A 1 -5.97 4.48 1.10
C ASP A 1 -7.26 4.39 1.90
N PRO A 2 -7.88 5.53 2.20
CA PRO A 2 -9.02 5.58 3.13
C PRO A 2 -10.23 4.80 2.61
N ASP A 3 -10.40 4.73 1.28
CA ASP A 3 -11.49 4.00 0.63
C ASP A 3 -11.32 2.48 0.75
N SER A 4 -10.08 1.98 0.81
CA SER A 4 -9.77 0.58 1.12
C SER A 4 -9.58 0.31 2.63
N GLY A 5 -9.97 1.24 3.51
CA GLY A 5 -9.88 1.10 4.97
C GLY A 5 -8.46 1.23 5.54
N ILE A 6 -7.52 1.81 4.78
CA ILE A 6 -6.17 2.12 5.23
C ILE A 6 -6.11 3.58 5.66
N ASP A 7 -6.09 3.80 6.97
CA ASP A 7 -6.05 5.12 7.57
C ASP A 7 -4.82 5.93 7.10
N PRO A 8 -4.97 7.26 6.94
CA PRO A 8 -3.84 8.15 6.70
C PRO A 8 -2.76 7.99 7.79
N GLY A 9 -1.49 7.91 7.37
CA GLY A 9 -0.36 7.71 8.28
C GLY A 9 -0.04 6.25 8.59
N THR A 10 -0.80 5.29 8.07
CA THR A 10 -0.42 3.87 8.10
C THR A 10 0.91 3.67 7.33
N PRO A 11 1.98 3.15 7.97
CA PRO A 11 3.22 2.84 7.28
C PRO A 11 3.02 1.76 6.22
N PHE A 12 3.77 1.85 5.11
CA PHE A 12 3.70 0.87 4.01
C PHE A 12 3.93 -0.58 4.48
N GLU A 13 4.85 -0.77 5.44
CA GLU A 13 5.17 -2.07 6.05
C GLU A 13 4.00 -2.70 6.81
N LYS A 14 3.02 -1.90 7.24
CA LYS A 14 1.82 -2.35 7.95
C LYS A 14 0.61 -2.57 7.03
N LEU A 15 0.77 -2.35 5.74
CA LEU A 15 -0.30 -2.63 4.79
C LEU A 15 -0.57 -4.16 4.74
N PRO A 16 -1.81 -4.59 4.51
CA PRO A 16 -2.14 -6.00 4.29
C PRO A 16 -1.34 -6.62 3.13
N ASP A 17 -1.02 -7.91 3.16
CA ASP A 17 -0.23 -8.55 2.09
C ASP A 17 -0.97 -8.68 0.75
N ASP A 18 -2.30 -8.59 0.78
CA ASP A 18 -3.19 -8.52 -0.37
C ASP A 18 -3.43 -7.08 -0.85
N TRP A 19 -2.75 -6.09 -0.26
CA TRP A 19 -2.84 -4.72 -0.73
C TRP A 19 -2.28 -4.59 -2.16
N VAL A 20 -3.02 -3.86 -2.98
CA VAL A 20 -2.66 -3.49 -4.34
C VAL A 20 -2.74 -1.98 -4.49
N CYS A 21 -1.85 -1.42 -5.32
CA CYS A 21 -1.86 0.01 -5.61
C CYS A 21 -3.17 0.39 -6.33
N PRO A 22 -3.96 1.33 -5.80
CA PRO A 22 -5.24 1.70 -6.39
C PRO A 22 -5.09 2.42 -7.75
N GLU A 23 -3.90 2.94 -8.07
CA GLU A 23 -3.66 3.64 -9.35
C GLU A 23 -3.19 2.71 -10.46
N CYS A 24 -2.38 1.69 -10.15
CA CYS A 24 -1.77 0.82 -11.18
C CYS A 24 -2.02 -0.68 -10.99
N GLY A 25 -2.57 -1.11 -9.85
CA GLY A 25 -2.83 -2.51 -9.52
C GLY A 25 -1.59 -3.32 -9.10
N ALA A 26 -0.42 -2.68 -8.96
CA ALA A 26 0.81 -3.35 -8.54
C ALA A 26 0.73 -3.85 -7.09
N GLY A 27 1.30 -5.02 -6.81
CA GLY A 27 1.36 -5.62 -5.47
C GLY A 27 2.39 -4.96 -4.56
N LYS A 28 2.33 -5.21 -3.24
CA LYS A 28 3.31 -4.67 -2.27
C LYS A 28 4.77 -5.02 -2.59
N ASP A 29 4.98 -6.17 -3.22
CA ASP A 29 6.27 -6.73 -3.61
C ASP A 29 6.93 -5.97 -4.78
N GLU A 30 6.15 -5.20 -5.55
CA GLU A 30 6.65 -4.37 -6.64
C GLU A 30 7.11 -2.97 -6.19
N PHE A 31 6.93 -2.63 -4.90
CA PHE A 31 7.32 -1.34 -4.36
C PHE A 31 8.65 -1.40 -3.63
N GLU A 32 9.42 -0.32 -3.76
CA GLU A 32 10.68 -0.11 -3.07
C GLU A 32 10.59 1.10 -2.15
N LYS A 33 11.28 1.06 -1.02
CA LYS A 33 11.40 2.24 -0.16
C LYS A 33 12.24 3.29 -0.87
N VAL A 34 11.63 4.41 -1.22
CA VAL A 34 12.35 5.59 -1.70
C VAL A 34 13.28 6.06 -0.59
N LYS A 35 14.58 6.19 -0.92
CA LYS A 35 15.62 6.63 0.02
C LYS A 35 15.45 8.08 0.46
#